data_AF-A0A947FBM9-F1
#
_entry.id   AF-A0A947FBM9-F1
#
_cell.length_a   1.000
_cell.length_b   1.000
_cell.length_c   1.000
_cell.angle_alpha   90.00
_cell.angle_beta   90.00
_cell.angle_gamma   90.00
#
_symmetry.space_group_name_H-M   'P 1'
#
loop_
_entity.id
_entity.type
_entity.pdbx_description
1 polymer ?
#
loop_
_entity_poly.entity_id
_entity_poly.type
_entity_poly.pdbx_seq_one_letter_code
_entity_poly.pdbx_strand_id
1 'polypeptide(L)'
;MSKLTAVQVRNAKTTGKAYKLADGFGLHLYVSKTGRKTWRYRFRIAGVESVCVIGEYPQMNLTDARSARNNARDLVKVGKNPAHARKDEIKARLIDELVKKETFETVALEWVAKQIDSWSASHSNAVMKSLTANVFPEIGNIPIGDITSPDLVKMMEKIEKRGALEMARKVLQRINSVFMYANRQGKLSDNPAANLKGSLKTRKVVHRPALSKDELPQFFKDLEKARMHISTKFGLRFLILTAARTDEVRRSVWSEID
;
A
#
# COMPACT_ATOMS: atom_id res chain seq x y z
N MET A 1 46.64 -4.26 -27.31
CA MET A 1 46.04 -5.34 -26.50
C MET A 1 45.16 -6.18 -27.42
N SER A 2 45.40 -7.49 -27.50
CA SER A 2 44.70 -8.41 -28.41
C SER A 2 43.25 -8.64 -27.97
N LYS A 3 42.33 -8.67 -28.94
CA LYS A 3 40.93 -9.10 -28.73
C LYS A 3 40.90 -10.60 -28.42
N LEU A 4 39.99 -11.03 -27.55
CA LEU A 4 39.80 -12.46 -27.29
C LEU A 4 39.16 -13.16 -28.49
N THR A 5 39.49 -14.42 -28.67
CA THR A 5 38.81 -15.35 -29.58
C THR A 5 37.94 -16.33 -28.79
N ALA A 6 36.90 -16.88 -29.42
CA ALA A 6 36.04 -17.88 -28.79
C ALA A 6 36.82 -19.11 -28.32
N VAL A 7 37.88 -19.49 -29.05
CA VAL A 7 38.80 -20.60 -28.68
C VAL A 7 39.55 -20.28 -27.40
N GLN A 8 40.11 -19.07 -27.26
CA GLN A 8 40.80 -18.64 -26.03
C GLN A 8 39.87 -18.66 -24.81
N VAL A 9 38.62 -18.22 -24.97
CA VAL A 9 37.61 -18.21 -23.90
C VAL A 9 37.25 -19.63 -23.47
N ARG A 10 37.04 -20.52 -24.45
CA ARG A 10 36.75 -21.94 -24.21
C ARG A 10 37.90 -22.61 -23.47
N ASN A 11 39.12 -22.38 -23.90
CA ASN A 11 40.34 -23.01 -23.37
C ASN A 11 40.85 -22.39 -22.07
N ALA A 12 40.33 -21.25 -21.63
CA ALA A 12 40.68 -20.67 -20.34
C ALA A 12 40.32 -21.65 -19.21
N LYS A 13 41.30 -22.22 -18.52
CA LYS A 13 41.09 -23.16 -17.39
C LYS A 13 41.48 -22.50 -16.08
N THR A 14 40.95 -22.98 -14.96
CA THR A 14 41.43 -22.52 -13.65
C THR A 14 42.91 -22.86 -13.48
N THR A 15 43.65 -21.94 -12.86
CA THR A 15 45.07 -22.11 -12.48
C THR A 15 45.22 -22.18 -10.96
N GLY A 16 44.11 -22.36 -10.21
CA GLY A 16 44.06 -22.26 -8.75
C GLY A 16 44.11 -20.81 -8.22
N LYS A 17 44.40 -19.83 -9.08
CA LYS A 17 44.35 -18.39 -8.78
C LYS A 17 43.37 -17.71 -9.72
N ALA A 18 42.73 -16.63 -9.26
CA ALA A 18 41.83 -15.86 -10.10
C ALA A 18 42.64 -15.02 -11.08
N TYR A 19 42.21 -14.97 -12.34
CA TYR A 19 42.86 -14.16 -13.37
C TYR A 19 41.84 -13.58 -14.36
N LYS A 20 42.30 -12.62 -15.15
CA LYS A 20 41.48 -11.94 -16.16
C LYS A 20 42.10 -12.04 -17.54
N LEU A 21 41.27 -12.25 -18.55
CA LEU A 21 41.64 -12.20 -19.96
C LEU A 21 40.94 -11.00 -20.59
N ALA A 22 41.71 -10.01 -21.06
CA ALA A 22 41.17 -8.77 -21.59
C ALA A 22 40.67 -8.95 -23.04
N ASP A 23 39.46 -8.47 -23.33
CA ASP A 23 38.93 -8.38 -24.71
C ASP A 23 39.06 -6.97 -25.32
N GLY A 24 39.23 -5.96 -24.48
CA GLY A 24 39.31 -4.55 -24.88
C GLY A 24 38.07 -3.74 -24.48
N PHE A 25 38.20 -2.41 -24.54
CA PHE A 25 37.14 -1.47 -24.11
C PHE A 25 36.58 -1.77 -22.71
N GLY A 26 37.44 -2.18 -21.77
CA GLY A 26 37.05 -2.51 -20.40
C GLY A 26 36.41 -3.90 -20.21
N LEU A 27 36.06 -4.61 -21.28
CA LEU A 27 35.55 -5.98 -21.22
C LEU A 27 36.69 -6.98 -20.97
N HIS A 28 36.46 -7.90 -20.05
CA HIS A 28 37.35 -9.02 -19.77
C HIS A 28 36.57 -10.24 -19.30
N LEU A 29 37.12 -11.41 -19.58
CA LEU A 29 36.68 -12.66 -18.94
C LEU A 29 37.42 -12.79 -17.61
N TYR A 30 36.68 -12.89 -16.52
CA TYR A 30 37.21 -13.20 -15.20
C TYR A 30 37.04 -14.69 -14.92
N VAL A 31 38.14 -15.38 -14.64
CA VAL A 31 38.16 -16.78 -14.24
C VAL A 31 38.45 -16.84 -12.74
N SER A 32 37.52 -17.38 -11.95
CA SER A 32 37.69 -17.52 -10.51
C SER A 32 38.69 -18.64 -10.17
N LYS A 33 39.15 -18.67 -8.91
CA LYS A 33 39.95 -19.78 -8.37
C LYS A 33 39.24 -21.14 -8.54
N THR A 34 37.91 -21.14 -8.43
CA THR A 34 37.05 -22.33 -8.59
C THR A 34 36.72 -22.66 -10.05
N GLY A 35 37.20 -21.87 -11.02
CA GLY A 35 36.97 -22.11 -12.45
C GLY A 35 35.69 -21.50 -13.04
N ARG A 36 34.90 -20.78 -12.24
CA ARG A 36 33.72 -20.03 -12.73
C ARG A 36 34.18 -18.89 -13.62
N LYS A 37 33.57 -18.78 -14.81
CA LYS A 37 33.92 -17.78 -15.83
C LYS A 37 32.84 -16.73 -15.96
N THR A 38 33.17 -15.46 -15.73
CA THR A 38 32.21 -14.36 -15.80
C THR A 38 32.73 -13.25 -16.71
N TRP A 39 31.85 -12.71 -17.54
CA TRP A 39 32.12 -11.51 -18.32
C TRP A 39 31.97 -10.29 -17.44
N ARG A 40 32.99 -9.45 -17.40
CA ARG A 40 33.01 -8.25 -16.57
C ARG A 40 33.41 -7.03 -17.40
N TYR A 41 32.74 -5.92 -17.16
CA TYR A 41 33.04 -4.64 -17.77
C TYR A 41 33.51 -3.65 -16.72
N ARG A 42 34.72 -3.15 -16.91
CA ARG A 42 35.36 -2.14 -16.07
C ARG A 42 35.17 -0.76 -16.69
N PHE A 43 34.71 0.19 -15.89
CA PHE A 43 34.40 1.55 -16.30
C PHE A 43 34.73 2.57 -15.20
N ARG A 44 34.63 3.87 -15.52
CA ARG A 44 34.77 4.98 -14.56
C ARG A 44 33.61 5.95 -14.70
N ILE A 45 33.07 6.39 -13.56
CA ILE A 45 32.10 7.49 -13.47
C ILE A 45 32.65 8.47 -12.43
N ALA A 46 32.72 9.76 -12.76
CA ALA A 46 33.27 10.79 -11.87
C ALA A 46 34.64 10.42 -11.25
N GLY A 47 35.53 9.81 -12.05
CA GLY A 47 36.87 9.39 -11.62
C GLY A 47 36.92 8.08 -10.81
N VAL A 48 35.80 7.56 -10.33
CA VAL A 48 35.74 6.32 -9.55
C VAL A 48 35.69 5.11 -10.48
N GLU A 49 36.65 4.18 -10.33
CA GLU A 49 36.68 2.92 -11.07
C GLU A 49 35.68 1.92 -10.48
N SER A 50 34.92 1.26 -11.35
CA SER A 50 33.91 0.27 -10.98
C SER A 50 33.85 -0.86 -12.00
N VAL A 51 33.30 -1.99 -11.58
CA VAL A 51 33.15 -3.19 -12.43
C VAL A 51 31.72 -3.69 -12.34
N CYS A 52 31.08 -3.92 -13.48
CA CYS A 52 29.80 -4.62 -13.55
C CYS A 52 29.99 -6.02 -14.16
N VAL A 53 29.27 -7.00 -13.61
CA VAL A 53 29.17 -8.34 -14.19
C VAL A 53 28.12 -8.29 -15.30
N ILE A 54 28.51 -8.67 -16.51
CA ILE A 54 27.63 -8.67 -17.69
C ILE A 54 26.87 -9.99 -17.79
N GLY A 55 27.56 -11.10 -17.53
CA GLY A 55 26.98 -12.44 -17.65
C GLY A 55 27.99 -13.53 -17.32
N GLU A 56 27.52 -14.76 -17.36
CA GLU A 56 28.31 -15.95 -17.06
C GLU A 56 28.56 -16.76 -18.33
N TYR A 57 29.77 -17.31 -18.48
CA TYR A 57 30.07 -18.28 -19.53
C TYR A 57 29.83 -19.69 -18.98
N PRO A 58 29.21 -20.62 -19.73
CA PRO A 58 28.94 -20.58 -21.17
C PRO A 58 27.57 -19.99 -21.57
N GLN A 59 26.72 -19.59 -20.61
CA GLN A 59 25.38 -19.06 -20.90
C GLN A 59 25.40 -17.82 -21.82
N MET A 60 26.46 -17.03 -21.73
CA MET A 60 26.71 -15.88 -22.60
C MET A 60 28.01 -16.10 -23.38
N ASN A 61 27.90 -16.12 -24.70
CA ASN A 61 29.05 -16.23 -25.59
C ASN A 61 29.81 -14.88 -25.70
N LEU A 62 30.98 -14.88 -26.34
CA LEU A 62 31.83 -13.69 -26.48
C LEU A 62 31.15 -12.56 -27.29
N THR A 63 30.37 -12.91 -28.31
CA THR A 63 29.66 -11.94 -29.15
C THR A 63 28.59 -11.22 -28.34
N ASP A 64 27.79 -11.97 -27.59
CA ASP A 64 26.75 -11.43 -26.71
C ASP A 64 27.36 -10.55 -25.61
N ALA A 65 28.49 -10.98 -25.04
CA ALA A 65 29.22 -10.20 -24.04
C ALA A 65 29.73 -8.85 -24.60
N ARG A 66 30.18 -8.82 -25.86
CA ARG A 66 30.59 -7.59 -26.55
C ARG A 66 29.40 -6.66 -26.82
N SER A 67 28.25 -7.21 -27.21
CA SER A 67 27.02 -6.46 -27.42
C SER A 67 26.53 -5.84 -26.10
N ALA A 68 26.42 -6.64 -25.04
CA ALA A 68 26.00 -6.17 -23.72
C ALA A 68 26.99 -5.16 -23.11
N ARG A 69 28.30 -5.28 -23.39
CA ARG A 69 29.29 -4.24 -23.04
C ARG A 69 28.99 -2.91 -23.73
N ASN A 70 28.61 -2.91 -25.01
CA ASN A 70 28.30 -1.65 -25.71
C ASN A 70 27.14 -0.93 -25.03
N ASN A 71 26.06 -1.65 -24.72
CA ASN A 71 24.90 -1.10 -24.01
C ASN A 71 25.30 -0.54 -22.64
N ALA A 72 26.11 -1.29 -21.86
CA ALA A 72 26.61 -0.83 -20.57
C ALA A 72 27.51 0.42 -20.71
N ARG A 73 28.31 0.51 -21.78
CA ARG A 73 29.16 1.67 -22.04
C ARG A 73 28.34 2.91 -22.36
N ASP A 74 27.23 2.78 -23.06
CA ASP A 74 26.35 3.92 -23.38
C ASP A 74 25.65 4.45 -22.13
N LEU A 75 25.29 3.59 -21.17
CA LEU A 75 24.82 4.01 -19.84
C LEU A 75 25.90 4.80 -19.06
N VAL A 76 27.15 4.35 -19.11
CA VAL A 76 28.27 5.05 -18.44
C VAL A 76 28.50 6.44 -19.04
N LYS A 77 28.34 6.62 -20.36
CA LYS A 77 28.50 7.92 -21.02
C LYS A 77 27.53 8.97 -20.48
N VAL A 78 26.33 8.56 -20.07
CA VAL A 78 25.31 9.43 -19.46
C VAL A 78 25.38 9.44 -17.93
N GLY A 79 26.49 8.97 -17.34
CA GLY A 79 26.73 8.98 -15.90
C GLY A 79 25.96 7.92 -15.10
N LYS A 80 25.27 6.97 -15.75
CA LYS A 80 24.51 5.91 -15.07
C LYS A 80 25.39 4.68 -14.86
N ASN A 81 25.37 4.14 -13.64
CA ASN A 81 26.09 2.91 -13.31
C ASN A 81 25.34 1.67 -13.85
N PRO A 82 25.92 0.89 -14.79
CA PRO A 82 25.24 -0.26 -15.39
C PRO A 82 24.88 -1.38 -14.40
N ALA A 83 25.60 -1.49 -13.28
CA ALA A 83 25.30 -2.47 -12.24
C ALA A 83 24.01 -2.14 -11.46
N HIS A 84 23.67 -0.85 -11.35
CA HIS A 84 22.44 -0.37 -10.72
C HIS A 84 21.28 -0.31 -11.70
N ALA A 85 21.54 0.09 -12.96
CA ALA A 85 20.52 0.17 -14.01
C ALA A 85 19.71 -1.12 -14.16
N ARG A 86 20.34 -2.31 -14.06
CA ARG A 86 19.61 -3.58 -14.14
C ARG A 86 18.69 -3.85 -12.93
N LYS A 87 19.08 -3.42 -11.73
CA LYS A 87 18.22 -3.51 -10.53
C LYS A 87 17.09 -2.48 -10.59
N ASP A 88 17.42 -1.28 -11.03
CA ASP A 88 16.47 -0.18 -11.17
C ASP A 88 15.47 -0.44 -12.29
N GLU A 89 15.85 -1.07 -13.40
CA GLU A 89 14.95 -1.53 -14.47
C GLU A 89 14.00 -2.64 -14.01
N ILE A 90 14.46 -3.61 -13.22
CA ILE A 90 13.59 -4.66 -12.66
C ILE A 90 12.60 -4.04 -11.67
N LYS A 91 13.06 -3.13 -10.82
CA LYS A 91 12.20 -2.41 -9.87
C LYS A 91 11.22 -1.49 -10.60
N ALA A 92 11.66 -0.79 -11.65
CA ALA A 92 10.83 0.07 -12.47
C ALA A 92 9.81 -0.75 -13.27
N ARG A 93 10.16 -1.95 -13.78
CA ARG A 93 9.19 -2.86 -14.40
C ARG A 93 8.15 -3.38 -13.41
N LEU A 94 8.56 -3.75 -12.19
CA LEU A 94 7.63 -4.16 -11.14
C LEU A 94 6.69 -2.99 -10.76
N ILE A 95 7.23 -1.77 -10.65
CA ILE A 95 6.42 -0.58 -10.38
C ILE A 95 5.52 -0.23 -11.57
N ASP A 96 6.00 -0.33 -12.81
CA ASP A 96 5.22 -0.06 -14.03
C ASP A 96 4.12 -1.11 -14.24
N GLU A 97 4.37 -2.38 -13.89
CA GLU A 97 3.34 -3.43 -13.86
C GLU A 97 2.31 -3.20 -12.73
N LEU A 98 2.73 -2.70 -11.56
CA LEU A 98 1.84 -2.30 -10.46
C LEU A 98 1.06 -1.02 -10.75
N VAL A 99 1.62 -0.08 -11.51
CA VAL A 99 0.94 1.15 -11.96
C VAL A 99 -0.04 0.82 -13.10
N LYS A 100 0.28 -0.17 -13.96
CA LYS A 100 -0.62 -0.67 -14.99
C LYS A 100 -1.79 -1.49 -14.44
N LYS A 101 -1.64 -2.09 -13.26
CA LYS A 101 -2.73 -2.79 -12.57
C LYS A 101 -3.22 -1.93 -11.41
N GLU A 102 -4.29 -1.17 -11.65
CA GLU A 102 -4.93 -0.28 -10.68
C GLU A 102 -4.92 -0.84 -9.24
N THR A 103 -4.13 -0.22 -8.37
CA THR A 103 -3.98 -0.66 -6.98
C THR A 103 -5.23 -0.37 -6.18
N PHE A 104 -5.41 -1.08 -5.05
CA PHE A 104 -6.54 -0.83 -4.16
C PHE A 104 -6.61 0.63 -3.72
N GLU A 105 -5.47 1.24 -3.37
CA GLU A 105 -5.43 2.65 -2.95
C GLU A 105 -5.92 3.60 -4.05
N THR A 106 -5.45 3.41 -5.28
CA THR A 106 -5.88 4.22 -6.43
C THR A 106 -7.39 4.12 -6.64
N VAL A 107 -7.93 2.89 -6.65
CA VAL A 107 -9.38 2.66 -6.82
C VAL A 107 -10.19 3.19 -5.64
N ALA A 108 -9.66 3.10 -4.41
CA ALA A 108 -10.30 3.65 -3.22
C ALA A 108 -10.37 5.18 -3.27
N LEU A 109 -9.31 5.85 -3.73
CA LEU A 109 -9.28 7.30 -3.89
C LEU A 109 -10.27 7.77 -4.97
N GLU A 110 -10.35 7.07 -6.10
CA GLU A 110 -11.37 7.34 -7.13
C GLU A 110 -12.80 7.18 -6.58
N TRP A 111 -13.04 6.11 -5.82
CA TRP A 111 -14.34 5.87 -5.19
C TRP A 111 -14.69 7.00 -4.21
N VAL A 112 -13.75 7.42 -3.35
CA VAL A 112 -13.98 8.53 -2.41
C VAL A 112 -14.25 9.82 -3.16
N ALA A 113 -13.49 10.13 -4.22
CA ALA A 113 -13.70 11.34 -5.03
C ALA A 113 -15.10 11.38 -5.63
N LYS A 114 -15.66 10.25 -6.07
CA LYS A 114 -17.04 10.17 -6.59
C LYS A 114 -18.13 10.26 -5.52
N GLN A 115 -17.79 10.07 -4.24
CA GLN A 115 -18.75 10.12 -3.13
C GLN A 115 -18.65 11.42 -2.32
N ILE A 116 -17.61 12.23 -2.54
CA ILE A 116 -17.30 13.37 -1.67
C ILE A 116 -18.42 14.41 -1.65
N ASP A 117 -19.13 14.58 -2.76
CA ASP A 117 -20.24 15.54 -2.90
C ASP A 117 -21.54 15.05 -2.23
N SER A 118 -21.71 13.75 -2.07
CA SER A 118 -22.90 13.16 -1.41
C SER A 118 -22.73 13.03 0.10
N TRP A 119 -21.50 13.12 0.59
CA TRP A 119 -21.17 12.97 2.00
C TRP A 119 -20.87 14.30 2.67
N SER A 120 -21.21 14.39 3.97
CA SER A 120 -20.73 15.50 4.77
C SER A 120 -19.21 15.46 4.92
N ALA A 121 -18.58 16.63 5.05
CA ALA A 121 -17.13 16.74 5.22
C ALA A 121 -16.60 15.89 6.40
N SER A 122 -17.37 15.81 7.49
CA SER A 122 -17.06 14.97 8.65
C SER A 122 -17.03 13.48 8.28
N HIS A 123 -18.01 13.02 7.49
CA HIS A 123 -18.08 11.63 7.04
C HIS A 123 -16.93 11.28 6.08
N SER A 124 -16.68 12.13 5.08
CA SER A 124 -15.58 11.96 4.11
C SER A 124 -14.22 11.87 4.81
N ASN A 125 -13.95 12.75 5.77
CA ASN A 125 -12.74 12.72 6.59
C ASN A 125 -12.65 11.42 7.42
N ALA A 126 -13.75 10.97 8.02
CA ALA A 126 -13.77 9.73 8.79
C ALA A 126 -13.57 8.48 7.92
N VAL A 127 -14.02 8.49 6.66
CA VAL A 127 -13.76 7.44 5.68
C VAL A 127 -12.28 7.42 5.32
N MET A 128 -11.74 8.55 4.84
CA MET A 128 -10.34 8.66 4.42
C MET A 128 -9.39 8.26 5.55
N LYS A 129 -9.56 8.84 6.75
CA LYS A 129 -8.70 8.54 7.90
C LYS A 129 -8.67 7.05 8.24
N SER A 130 -9.78 6.34 8.09
CA SER A 130 -9.79 4.89 8.35
C SER A 130 -9.06 4.07 7.30
N LEU A 131 -9.17 4.47 6.02
CA LEU A 131 -8.52 3.81 4.90
C LEU A 131 -7.01 4.00 5.01
N THR A 132 -6.56 5.23 5.22
CA THR A 132 -5.15 5.57 5.40
C THR A 132 -4.53 4.88 6.63
N ALA A 133 -5.26 4.80 7.75
CA ALA A 133 -4.70 4.25 8.98
C ALA A 133 -4.72 2.71 9.06
N ASN A 134 -5.68 2.05 8.42
CA ASN A 134 -5.90 0.61 8.62
C ASN A 134 -5.86 -0.24 7.34
N VAL A 135 -6.04 0.36 6.16
CA VAL A 135 -6.20 -0.38 4.90
C VAL A 135 -5.01 -0.18 3.98
N PHE A 136 -4.64 1.07 3.68
CA PHE A 136 -3.55 1.38 2.76
C PHE A 136 -2.19 0.80 3.19
N PRO A 137 -1.80 0.79 4.48
CA PRO A 137 -0.54 0.19 4.92
C PRO A 137 -0.45 -1.32 4.67
N GLU A 138 -1.59 -1.99 4.50
CA GLU A 138 -1.68 -3.45 4.44
C GLU A 138 -1.94 -3.96 3.01
N ILE A 139 -2.88 -3.34 2.27
CA ILE A 139 -3.23 -3.76 0.90
C ILE A 139 -3.21 -2.62 -0.13
N GLY A 140 -2.90 -1.38 0.27
CA GLY A 140 -3.06 -0.20 -0.60
C GLY A 140 -2.27 -0.28 -1.91
N ASN A 141 -1.05 -0.82 -1.85
CA ASN A 141 -0.16 -0.97 -2.99
C ASN A 141 -0.38 -2.26 -3.80
N ILE A 142 -1.34 -3.10 -3.41
CA ILE A 142 -1.63 -4.36 -4.10
C ILE A 142 -2.63 -4.07 -5.23
N PRO A 143 -2.43 -4.62 -6.44
CA PRO A 143 -3.44 -4.58 -7.50
C PRO A 143 -4.79 -5.07 -7.02
N ILE A 144 -5.86 -4.37 -7.32
CA ILE A 144 -7.18 -4.70 -6.76
C ILE A 144 -7.65 -6.10 -7.13
N GLY A 145 -7.29 -6.58 -8.33
CA GLY A 145 -7.59 -7.93 -8.81
C GLY A 145 -6.77 -9.06 -8.19
N ASP A 146 -5.64 -8.73 -7.55
CA ASP A 146 -4.74 -9.71 -6.94
C ASP A 146 -5.05 -9.90 -5.43
N ILE A 147 -5.98 -9.13 -4.85
CA ILE A 147 -6.33 -9.20 -3.42
C ILE A 147 -7.30 -10.35 -3.17
N THR A 148 -6.99 -11.22 -2.20
CA THR A 148 -7.79 -12.40 -1.88
C THR A 148 -8.53 -12.27 -0.55
N SER A 149 -9.58 -13.08 -0.32
CA SER A 149 -10.29 -13.12 0.97
C SER A 149 -9.36 -13.44 2.16
N PRO A 150 -8.39 -14.38 2.06
CA PRO A 150 -7.40 -14.59 3.12
C PRO A 150 -6.57 -13.35 3.48
N ASP A 151 -6.21 -12.50 2.52
CA ASP A 151 -5.45 -11.27 2.79
C ASP A 151 -6.30 -10.28 3.62
N LEU A 152 -7.58 -10.18 3.26
CA LEU A 152 -8.53 -9.37 4.02
C LEU A 152 -8.71 -9.91 5.44
N VAL A 153 -8.88 -11.23 5.62
CA VAL A 153 -9.01 -11.83 6.96
C VAL A 153 -7.78 -11.52 7.83
N LYS A 154 -6.56 -11.68 7.29
CA LYS A 154 -5.32 -11.35 8.01
C LYS A 154 -5.25 -9.88 8.42
N MET A 155 -5.66 -8.96 7.55
CA MET A 155 -5.76 -7.54 7.90
C MET A 155 -6.78 -7.33 9.02
N MET A 156 -7.96 -7.93 8.91
CA MET A 156 -9.03 -7.77 9.89
C MET A 156 -8.60 -8.26 11.27
N GLU A 157 -7.91 -9.40 11.35
CA GLU A 157 -7.37 -9.93 12.60
C GLU A 157 -6.42 -8.96 13.31
N LYS A 158 -5.62 -8.18 12.57
CA LYS A 158 -4.75 -7.15 13.15
C LYS A 158 -5.55 -6.02 13.81
N ILE A 159 -6.68 -5.63 13.22
CA ILE A 159 -7.57 -4.61 13.80
C ILE A 159 -8.29 -5.18 15.03
N GLU A 160 -8.74 -6.44 14.97
CA GLU A 160 -9.38 -7.12 16.10
C GLU A 160 -8.46 -7.28 17.30
N LYS A 161 -7.18 -7.64 17.07
CA LYS A 161 -6.16 -7.76 18.13
C LYS A 161 -5.92 -6.46 18.91
N ARG A 162 -6.23 -5.30 18.31
CA ARG A 162 -6.19 -3.99 18.99
C ARG A 162 -7.43 -3.71 19.86
N GLY A 163 -8.43 -4.60 19.86
CA GLY A 163 -9.70 -4.43 20.57
C GLY A 163 -10.72 -3.55 19.83
N ALA A 164 -10.44 -3.13 18.60
CA ALA A 164 -11.24 -2.15 17.86
C ALA A 164 -12.31 -2.81 16.96
N LEU A 165 -13.18 -3.64 17.53
CA LEU A 165 -14.16 -4.46 16.78
C LEU A 165 -15.15 -3.64 15.92
N GLU A 166 -15.59 -2.49 16.41
CA GLU A 166 -16.47 -1.60 15.63
C GLU A 166 -15.73 -0.94 14.46
N MET A 167 -14.45 -0.60 14.66
CA MET A 167 -13.60 -0.10 13.58
C MET A 167 -13.38 -1.17 12.53
N ALA A 168 -13.14 -2.42 12.94
CA ALA A 168 -13.00 -3.55 12.04
C ALA A 168 -14.23 -3.69 11.12
N ARG A 169 -15.45 -3.66 11.68
CA ARG A 169 -16.69 -3.70 10.90
C ARG A 169 -16.81 -2.56 9.89
N LYS A 170 -16.55 -1.31 10.34
CA LYS A 170 -16.61 -0.13 9.46
C LYS A 170 -15.56 -0.19 8.35
N VAL A 171 -14.35 -0.65 8.65
CA VAL A 171 -13.29 -0.85 7.67
C VAL A 171 -13.70 -1.89 6.65
N LEU A 172 -14.22 -3.05 7.07
CA LEU A 172 -14.69 -4.08 6.14
C LEU A 172 -15.82 -3.58 5.23
N GLN A 173 -16.77 -2.80 5.77
CA GLN A 173 -17.84 -2.20 4.97
C GLN A 173 -17.29 -1.25 3.90
N ARG A 174 -16.26 -0.46 4.24
CA ARG A 174 -15.58 0.45 3.31
C ARG A 174 -14.82 -0.31 2.24
N ILE A 175 -14.04 -1.34 2.64
CA ILE A 175 -13.34 -2.23 1.71
C ILE A 175 -14.33 -2.87 0.71
N ASN A 176 -15.45 -3.40 1.21
CA ASN A 176 -16.48 -3.98 0.36
C ASN A 176 -17.08 -2.95 -0.61
N SER A 177 -17.25 -1.70 -0.18
CA SER A 177 -17.76 -0.62 -1.03
C SER A 177 -16.78 -0.28 -2.16
N VAL A 178 -15.47 -0.28 -1.88
CA VAL A 178 -14.41 -0.10 -2.89
C VAL A 178 -14.41 -1.25 -3.88
N PHE A 179 -14.49 -2.51 -3.43
CA PHE A 179 -14.56 -3.66 -4.35
C PHE A 179 -15.83 -3.67 -5.20
N MET A 180 -16.99 -3.32 -4.64
CA MET A 180 -18.22 -3.17 -5.42
C MET A 180 -18.12 -2.03 -6.45
N TYR A 181 -17.44 -0.93 -6.11
CA TYR A 181 -17.13 0.12 -7.07
C TYR A 181 -16.24 -0.40 -8.20
N ALA A 182 -15.14 -1.08 -7.87
CA ALA A 182 -14.20 -1.66 -8.82
C ALA A 182 -14.88 -2.64 -9.78
N ASN A 183 -15.72 -3.53 -9.24
CA ASN A 183 -16.48 -4.50 -10.02
C ASN A 183 -17.42 -3.80 -11.03
N ARG A 184 -18.15 -2.76 -10.62
CA ARG A 184 -18.98 -1.95 -11.52
C ARG A 184 -18.21 -1.19 -12.59
N GLN A 185 -16.93 -0.86 -12.34
CA GLN A 185 -16.06 -0.23 -13.32
C GLN A 185 -15.35 -1.27 -14.24
N GLY A 186 -15.63 -2.57 -14.08
CA GLY A 186 -14.97 -3.63 -14.86
C GLY A 186 -13.51 -3.89 -14.44
N LYS A 187 -13.08 -3.35 -13.30
CA LYS A 187 -11.70 -3.45 -12.77
C LYS A 187 -11.46 -4.76 -12.00
N LEU A 188 -12.52 -5.51 -11.73
CA LEU A 188 -12.51 -6.72 -10.91
C LEU A 188 -13.68 -7.63 -11.31
N SER A 189 -13.43 -8.93 -11.44
CA SER A 189 -14.47 -9.92 -11.78
C SER A 189 -15.26 -10.41 -10.57
N ASP A 190 -14.60 -10.66 -9.44
CA ASP A 190 -15.23 -11.19 -8.22
C ASP A 190 -14.81 -10.39 -6.98
N ASN A 191 -15.73 -10.21 -6.03
CA ASN A 191 -15.51 -9.40 -4.83
C ASN A 191 -15.04 -10.26 -3.64
N PRO A 192 -13.75 -10.20 -3.26
CA PRO A 192 -13.20 -11.02 -2.17
C PRO A 192 -13.75 -10.65 -0.79
N ALA A 193 -14.39 -9.48 -0.63
CA ALA A 193 -14.94 -9.00 0.63
C ALA A 193 -16.42 -9.38 0.86
N ALA A 194 -17.12 -9.90 -0.15
CA ALA A 194 -18.58 -10.08 -0.12
C ALA A 194 -19.06 -10.96 1.06
N ASN A 195 -18.32 -12.03 1.36
CA ASN A 195 -18.73 -13.04 2.34
C ASN A 195 -18.03 -12.91 3.71
N LEU A 196 -17.26 -11.84 3.94
CA LEU A 196 -16.47 -11.67 5.17
C LEU A 196 -17.25 -11.02 6.33
N LYS A 197 -18.49 -10.61 6.12
CA LYS A 197 -19.28 -9.89 7.15
C LYS A 197 -19.54 -10.75 8.41
N GLY A 198 -19.58 -12.08 8.24
CA GLY A 198 -19.79 -13.05 9.33
C GLY A 198 -18.50 -13.58 9.97
N SER A 199 -17.33 -13.29 9.42
CA SER A 199 -16.06 -13.84 9.92
C SER A 199 -15.44 -13.01 11.05
N LEU A 200 -15.97 -11.81 11.32
CA LEU A 200 -15.47 -10.92 12.38
C LEU A 200 -16.06 -11.26 13.75
N LYS A 201 -15.23 -11.15 14.79
CA LYS A 201 -15.69 -11.27 16.18
C LYS A 201 -16.72 -10.20 16.48
N THR A 202 -17.92 -10.65 16.85
CA THR A 202 -19.02 -9.74 17.21
C THR A 202 -18.97 -9.40 18.68
N ARG A 203 -18.77 -8.13 19.03
CA ARG A 203 -19.00 -7.66 20.41
C ARG A 203 -20.48 -7.89 20.76
N LYS A 204 -20.78 -8.44 21.94
CA LYS A 204 -22.14 -8.39 22.51
C LYS A 204 -22.53 -6.92 22.64
N VAL A 205 -23.57 -6.53 21.90
CA VAL A 205 -24.13 -5.19 21.99
C VAL A 205 -24.72 -5.03 23.38
N VAL A 206 -24.16 -4.11 24.16
CA VAL A 206 -24.79 -3.66 25.41
C VAL A 206 -25.68 -2.50 25.03
N HIS A 207 -26.98 -2.76 24.96
CA HIS A 207 -27.96 -1.70 24.75
C HIS A 207 -27.93 -0.76 25.95
N ARG A 208 -27.96 0.55 25.68
CA ARG A 208 -28.15 1.54 26.75
C ARG A 208 -29.62 1.49 27.15
N PRO A 209 -29.95 1.25 28.43
CA PRO A 209 -31.33 1.24 28.87
C PRO A 209 -31.96 2.61 28.62
N ALA A 210 -33.16 2.61 28.07
CA ALA A 210 -33.94 3.82 27.92
C ALA A 210 -34.45 4.27 29.30
N LEU A 211 -34.47 5.57 29.55
CA LEU A 211 -35.10 6.13 30.74
C LEU A 211 -36.60 5.87 30.67
N SER A 212 -37.14 5.11 31.63
CA SER A 212 -38.56 4.78 31.68
C SER A 212 -39.40 5.95 32.19
N LYS A 213 -40.72 5.91 31.92
CA LYS A 213 -41.66 6.94 32.40
C LYS A 213 -41.68 7.04 33.92
N ASP A 214 -41.53 5.92 34.62
CA ASP A 214 -41.55 5.85 36.08
C ASP A 214 -40.27 6.42 36.72
N GLU A 215 -39.16 6.43 35.97
CA GLU A 215 -37.89 7.01 36.41
C GLU A 215 -37.81 8.53 36.16
N LEU A 216 -38.66 9.09 35.28
CA LEU A 216 -38.65 10.53 34.95
C LEU A 216 -38.78 11.44 36.17
N PRO A 217 -39.70 11.20 37.14
CA PRO A 217 -39.82 12.07 38.31
C PRO A 217 -38.54 12.12 39.14
N GLN A 218 -37.86 10.98 39.29
CA GLN A 218 -36.60 10.90 40.03
C GLN A 218 -35.46 11.56 39.24
N PHE A 219 -35.39 11.32 37.93
CA PHE A 219 -34.43 11.97 37.04
C PHE A 219 -34.51 13.51 37.14
N PHE A 220 -35.72 14.10 37.10
CA PHE A 220 -35.86 15.55 37.22
C PHE A 220 -35.43 16.09 38.59
N LYS A 221 -35.70 15.36 39.69
CA LYS A 221 -35.20 15.73 41.02
C LYS A 221 -33.68 15.74 41.08
N ASP A 222 -33.05 14.74 40.46
CA ASP A 222 -31.59 14.62 40.43
C ASP A 222 -30.96 15.69 39.51
N LEU A 223 -31.60 15.99 38.38
CA LEU A 223 -31.19 17.05 37.46
C LEU A 223 -31.19 18.43 38.16
N GLU A 224 -32.18 18.72 39.00
CA GLU A 224 -32.22 19.96 39.77
C GLU A 224 -31.08 20.07 40.78
N LYS A 225 -30.74 18.97 41.46
CA LYS A 225 -29.66 18.94 42.44
C LYS A 225 -28.27 18.87 41.81
N ALA A 226 -28.17 18.41 40.56
CA ALA A 226 -26.90 18.23 39.90
C ALA A 226 -26.13 19.55 39.75
N ARG A 227 -24.84 19.52 40.09
CA ARG A 227 -23.92 20.65 39.92
C ARG A 227 -23.47 20.73 38.47
N MET A 228 -24.25 21.41 37.64
CA MET A 228 -23.96 21.66 36.23
C MET A 228 -24.45 23.04 35.81
N HIS A 229 -23.96 23.52 34.65
CA HIS A 229 -24.36 24.81 34.11
C HIS A 229 -25.88 24.84 33.84
N ILE A 230 -26.51 25.99 34.09
CA ILE A 230 -27.96 26.13 33.98
C ILE A 230 -28.48 25.87 32.56
N SER A 231 -27.71 26.26 31.55
CA SER A 231 -28.02 25.97 30.14
C SER A 231 -28.03 24.46 29.85
N THR A 232 -27.18 23.66 30.49
CA THR A 232 -27.20 22.20 30.34
C THR A 232 -28.47 21.60 30.94
N LYS A 233 -28.93 22.10 32.10
CA LYS A 233 -30.20 21.66 32.71
C LYS A 233 -31.39 21.97 31.81
N PHE A 234 -31.48 23.20 31.33
CA PHE A 234 -32.56 23.60 30.43
C PHE A 234 -32.48 22.88 29.08
N GLY A 235 -31.29 22.68 28.52
CA GLY A 235 -31.10 21.90 27.31
C GLY A 235 -31.58 20.45 27.45
N LEU A 236 -31.31 19.78 28.58
CA LEU A 236 -31.81 18.43 28.85
C LEU A 236 -33.33 18.40 28.99
N ARG A 237 -33.93 19.37 29.69
CA ARG A 237 -35.38 19.51 29.79
C ARG A 237 -36.03 19.73 28.43
N PHE A 238 -35.48 20.66 27.64
CA PHE A 238 -35.97 20.97 26.30
C PHE A 238 -35.86 19.76 25.37
N LEU A 239 -34.78 18.98 25.46
CA LEU A 239 -34.61 17.73 24.72
C LEU A 239 -35.69 16.69 25.10
N ILE A 240 -36.03 16.56 26.37
CA ILE A 240 -37.09 15.63 26.82
C ILE A 240 -38.47 16.09 26.33
N LEU A 241 -38.74 17.41 26.35
CA LEU A 241 -40.03 17.96 25.95
C LEU A 241 -40.26 17.90 24.44
N THR A 242 -39.22 18.10 23.64
CA THR A 242 -39.32 18.18 22.17
C THR A 242 -38.96 16.89 21.47
N ALA A 243 -38.24 15.97 22.14
CA ALA A 243 -37.61 14.80 21.55
C ALA A 243 -36.69 15.11 20.34
N ALA A 244 -36.23 16.37 20.20
CA ALA A 244 -35.29 16.78 19.16
C ALA A 244 -33.90 16.18 19.40
N ARG A 245 -33.09 16.10 18.34
CA ARG A 245 -31.70 15.61 18.48
C ARG A 245 -30.87 16.59 19.29
N THR A 246 -29.87 16.08 20.02
CA THR A 246 -29.00 16.92 20.87
C THR A 246 -28.33 18.06 20.11
N ASP A 247 -27.94 17.86 18.84
CA ASP A 247 -27.30 18.92 18.06
C ASP A 247 -28.31 19.99 17.59
N GLU A 248 -29.56 19.60 17.32
CA GLU A 248 -30.65 20.53 16.99
C GLU A 248 -30.95 21.42 18.20
N VAL A 249 -31.11 20.84 19.40
CA VAL A 249 -31.30 21.59 20.66
C VAL A 249 -30.15 22.55 20.93
N ARG A 250 -28.90 22.09 20.79
CA ARG A 250 -27.72 22.90 21.12
C ARG A 250 -27.45 24.05 20.16
N ARG A 251 -27.92 23.95 18.92
CA ARG A 251 -27.68 24.95 17.87
C ARG A 251 -28.92 25.79 17.56
N SER A 252 -30.05 25.48 18.18
CA SER A 252 -31.29 26.23 18.01
C SER A 252 -31.08 27.71 18.32
N VAL A 253 -31.74 28.55 17.52
CA VAL A 253 -31.73 30.00 17.69
C VAL A 253 -33.15 30.50 17.94
N TRP A 254 -33.29 31.63 18.63
CA TRP A 254 -34.60 32.18 18.99
C TRP A 254 -35.51 32.45 17.78
N SER A 255 -34.95 32.72 16.60
CA SER A 255 -35.73 32.91 15.37
C SER A 255 -36.44 31.65 14.86
N GLU A 256 -36.14 30.47 15.42
CA GLU A 256 -36.79 29.19 15.08
C GLU A 256 -37.96 28.84 16.02
N ILE A 257 -38.26 29.69 17.02
CA ILE A 257 -39.28 29.44 18.06
C ILE A 257 -40.30 30.60 18.05
N ASP A 258 -41.59 30.25 17.98
CA ASP A 258 -42.75 31.17 18.06
C ASP A 258 -43.34 31.19 19.48
#